data_AF-A0A364XY73-F1
#
_entry.id   AF-A0A364XY73-F1
#
_cell.length_a   1.000
_cell.length_b   1.000
_cell.length_c   1.000
_cell.angle_alpha   90.00
_cell.angle_beta   90.00
_cell.angle_gamma   90.00
#
_symmetry.space_group_name_H-M   'P 1'
#
loop_
_entity.id
_entity.type
_entity.pdbx_description
1 polymer ?
#
loop_
_entity_poly.entity_id
_entity_poly.type
_entity_poly.pdbx_seq_one_letter_code
_entity_poly.pdbx_strand_id
1 'polypeptide(L)'
;MTLEHILINLKRELIRTFAVVDEWFDKEHSLHCYRPQNGGWSVSEVLEHISLTTQDLLVLVEKGKQKALAKSSDEQALKSAVENYSLMKDGFQEIAKPGTFQWHRPNHHAPSGKELLTDVRAKWRDQLLHCLLTLDQLPNGEGALHQTTMTVNNLGKLDVYQYLYFLALHAQRHIIQLKKIEDEFSNADVNVNA
;
A
#
# COMPACT_ATOMS: atom_id res chain seq x y z
N MET A 1 13.16 -7.99 -18.64
CA MET A 1 11.71 -8.20 -18.36
C MET A 1 10.94 -7.21 -19.21
N THR A 2 9.85 -7.59 -19.87
CA THR A 2 9.06 -6.62 -20.68
C THR A 2 8.13 -5.81 -19.78
N LEU A 3 7.68 -4.63 -20.25
CA LEU A 3 6.70 -3.81 -19.55
C LEU A 3 5.42 -4.59 -19.21
N GLU A 4 4.91 -5.37 -20.16
CA GLU A 4 3.73 -6.21 -19.95
C GLU A 4 3.90 -7.15 -18.74
N HIS A 5 5.04 -7.85 -18.65
CA HIS A 5 5.35 -8.71 -17.50
C HIS A 5 5.44 -7.91 -16.19
N ILE A 6 5.98 -6.68 -16.22
CA ILE A 6 6.03 -5.80 -15.06
C ILE A 6 4.62 -5.45 -14.60
N LEU A 7 3.72 -5.05 -15.50
CA LEU A 7 2.35 -4.67 -15.17
C LEU A 7 1.54 -5.87 -14.65
N ILE A 8 1.71 -7.06 -15.24
CA ILE A 8 1.09 -8.30 -14.76
C ILE A 8 1.55 -8.64 -13.34
N ASN A 9 2.85 -8.55 -13.07
CA ASN A 9 3.40 -8.83 -11.75
C ASN A 9 2.94 -7.80 -10.72
N LEU A 10 2.87 -6.52 -11.08
CA LEU A 10 2.32 -5.46 -10.23
C LEU A 10 0.85 -5.71 -9.90
N LYS A 11 0.02 -6.04 -10.91
CA LYS A 11 -1.40 -6.39 -10.73
C LYS A 11 -1.56 -7.56 -9.76
N ARG A 12 -0.74 -8.61 -9.93
CA ARG A 12 -0.74 -9.78 -9.04
C ARG A 12 -0.34 -9.40 -7.61
N GLU A 13 0.67 -8.56 -7.44
CA GLU A 13 1.16 -8.16 -6.12
C GLU A 13 0.14 -7.32 -5.35
N LEU A 14 -0.54 -6.41 -6.04
CA LEU A 14 -1.68 -5.65 -5.49
C LEU A 14 -2.78 -6.59 -5.02
N ILE A 15 -3.29 -7.46 -5.90
CA ILE A 15 -4.37 -8.41 -5.56
C ILE A 15 -3.98 -9.27 -4.36
N ARG A 16 -2.78 -9.85 -4.39
CA ARG A 16 -2.29 -10.70 -3.30
C ARG A 16 -2.21 -9.93 -1.98
N THR A 17 -1.60 -8.75 -1.99
CA THR A 17 -1.39 -7.97 -0.77
C THR A 17 -2.72 -7.50 -0.19
N PHE A 18 -3.63 -7.02 -1.04
CA PHE A 18 -4.95 -6.57 -0.61
C PHE A 18 -5.81 -7.71 -0.07
N ALA A 19 -5.74 -8.90 -0.68
CA ALA A 19 -6.42 -10.08 -0.17
C ALA A 19 -5.90 -10.49 1.22
N VAL A 20 -4.57 -10.51 1.43
CA VAL A 20 -4.00 -10.84 2.73
C VAL A 20 -4.42 -9.84 3.81
N VAL A 21 -4.51 -8.54 3.51
CA VAL A 21 -5.06 -7.55 4.45
C VAL A 21 -6.57 -7.77 4.67
N ASP A 22 -7.33 -8.11 3.64
CA ASP A 22 -8.79 -8.36 3.75
C ASP A 22 -9.10 -9.52 4.72
N GLU A 23 -8.25 -10.56 4.75
CA GLU A 23 -8.37 -11.69 5.70
C GLU A 23 -8.25 -11.26 7.16
N TRP A 24 -7.53 -10.17 7.47
CA TRP A 24 -7.39 -9.67 8.83
C TRP A 24 -8.68 -9.06 9.39
N PHE A 25 -9.64 -8.69 8.55
CA PHE A 25 -10.95 -8.22 9.01
C PHE A 25 -11.85 -9.35 9.53
N ASP A 26 -11.51 -10.61 9.24
CA ASP A 26 -12.26 -11.78 9.67
C ASP A 26 -11.72 -12.40 10.98
N LYS A 27 -10.71 -11.77 11.60
CA LYS A 27 -10.17 -12.21 12.88
C LYS A 27 -11.18 -11.98 14.01
N GLU A 28 -10.99 -12.70 15.11
CA GLU A 28 -11.88 -12.61 16.26
C GLU A 28 -11.82 -11.25 16.97
N HIS A 29 -12.95 -10.88 17.58
CA HIS A 29 -13.11 -9.55 18.20
C HIS A 29 -12.09 -9.27 19.31
N SER A 30 -11.73 -10.29 20.11
CA SER A 30 -10.69 -10.23 21.14
C SER A 30 -9.36 -9.74 20.57
N LEU A 31 -8.90 -10.33 19.46
CA LEU A 31 -7.67 -9.91 18.78
C LEU A 31 -7.79 -8.49 18.20
N HIS A 32 -8.96 -8.12 17.68
CA HIS A 32 -9.22 -6.77 17.19
C HIS A 32 -9.15 -5.67 18.27
N CYS A 33 -9.50 -6.02 19.51
CA CYS A 33 -9.48 -5.14 20.66
C CYS A 33 -8.17 -5.20 21.46
N TYR A 34 -7.35 -6.23 21.24
CA TYR A 34 -6.09 -6.39 21.94
C TYR A 34 -5.14 -5.23 21.67
N ARG A 35 -4.54 -4.72 22.74
CA ARG A 35 -3.51 -3.68 22.73
C ARG A 35 -2.16 -4.30 23.05
N PRO A 36 -1.16 -4.17 22.15
CA PRO A 36 0.20 -4.60 22.44
C PRO A 36 0.75 -3.95 23.71
N GLN A 37 1.57 -4.69 24.47
CA GLN A 37 2.15 -4.26 25.74
C GLN A 37 3.02 -3.00 25.61
N ASN A 38 3.62 -2.79 24.44
CA ASN A 38 4.41 -1.60 24.14
C ASN A 38 3.55 -0.33 23.89
N GLY A 39 2.23 -0.40 24.07
CA GLY A 39 1.31 0.71 23.83
C GLY A 39 1.04 0.99 22.34
N GLY A 40 1.39 0.05 21.47
CA GLY A 40 1.15 0.15 20.03
C GLY A 40 -0.32 0.09 19.63
N TRP A 41 -0.55 0.15 18.31
CA TRP A 41 -1.89 0.05 17.74
C TRP A 41 -2.45 -1.35 17.81
N SER A 42 -3.77 -1.45 18.00
CA SER A 42 -4.49 -2.72 17.86
C SER A 42 -4.59 -3.13 16.38
N VAL A 43 -5.06 -4.35 16.11
CA VAL A 43 -5.32 -4.81 14.73
C VAL A 43 -6.29 -3.85 14.02
N SER A 44 -7.37 -3.45 14.69
CA SER A 44 -8.38 -2.54 14.12
C SER A 44 -7.79 -1.20 13.69
N GLU A 45 -6.92 -0.63 14.51
CA GLU A 45 -6.25 0.64 14.22
C GLU A 45 -5.19 0.51 13.12
N VAL A 46 -4.50 -0.63 13.04
CA VAL A 46 -3.58 -0.89 11.93
C VAL A 46 -4.35 -0.98 10.61
N LEU A 47 -5.50 -1.65 10.58
CA LEU A 47 -6.35 -1.74 9.38
C LEU A 47 -6.88 -0.36 8.95
N GLU A 48 -7.37 0.45 9.90
CA GLU A 48 -7.78 1.84 9.66
C GLU A 48 -6.62 2.67 9.09
N HIS A 49 -5.42 2.57 9.68
CA HIS A 49 -4.24 3.28 9.20
C HIS A 49 -3.85 2.92 7.76
N ILE A 50 -3.86 1.62 7.42
CA ILE A 50 -3.53 1.16 6.07
C ILE A 50 -4.52 1.76 5.06
N SER A 51 -5.81 1.73 5.39
CA SER A 51 -6.88 2.27 4.54
C SER A 51 -6.76 3.78 4.34
N LEU A 52 -6.53 4.55 5.41
CA LEU A 52 -6.36 6.02 5.35
C LEU A 52 -5.16 6.41 4.49
N THR A 53 -3.99 5.81 4.76
CA THR A 53 -2.77 6.10 4.00
C THR A 53 -2.93 5.74 2.52
N THR A 54 -3.62 4.64 2.22
CA THR A 54 -3.89 4.22 0.84
C THR A 54 -4.82 5.19 0.14
N GLN A 55 -5.87 5.67 0.81
CA GLN A 55 -6.77 6.69 0.29
C GLN A 55 -6.01 7.97 -0.11
N ASP A 56 -5.17 8.49 0.78
CA ASP A 56 -4.44 9.74 0.55
C ASP A 56 -3.41 9.61 -0.60
N LEU A 57 -2.76 8.45 -0.71
CA LEU A 57 -1.82 8.18 -1.80
C LEU A 57 -2.53 7.94 -3.14
N LEU A 58 -3.73 7.37 -3.15
CA LEU A 58 -4.53 7.21 -4.38
C LEU A 58 -4.91 8.55 -5.01
N VAL A 59 -5.03 9.62 -4.21
CA VAL A 59 -5.21 10.99 -4.74
C VAL A 59 -3.99 11.42 -5.58
N LEU A 60 -2.78 11.04 -5.17
CA LEU A 60 -1.56 11.32 -5.93
C LEU A 60 -1.46 10.44 -7.18
N VAL A 61 -1.83 9.17 -7.07
CA VAL A 61 -1.92 8.23 -8.20
C VAL A 61 -2.85 8.78 -9.27
N GLU A 62 -4.06 9.22 -8.89
CA GLU A 62 -5.04 9.77 -9.82
C GLU A 62 -4.52 11.03 -10.51
N LYS A 63 -3.93 11.98 -9.76
CA LYS A 63 -3.30 13.17 -10.34
C LYS A 63 -2.15 12.81 -11.28
N GLY A 64 -1.36 11.81 -10.93
CA GLY A 64 -0.26 11.30 -11.76
C GLY A 64 -0.76 10.69 -13.06
N LYS A 65 -1.79 9.84 -12.99
CA LYS A 65 -2.46 9.21 -14.13
C LYS A 65 -2.97 10.25 -15.12
N GLN A 66 -3.70 11.26 -14.65
CA GLN A 66 -4.24 12.31 -15.54
C GLN A 66 -3.13 13.06 -16.29
N LYS A 67 -2.02 13.39 -15.59
CA LYS A 67 -0.87 14.06 -16.21
C LYS A 67 -0.08 13.15 -17.15
N ALA A 68 0.00 11.85 -16.85
CA ALA A 68 0.60 10.85 -17.71
C ALA A 68 -0.19 10.71 -19.03
N LEU A 69 -1.51 10.55 -18.93
CA LEU A 69 -2.40 10.48 -20.10
C LEU A 69 -2.34 11.76 -20.94
N ALA A 70 -2.32 12.94 -20.33
CA ALA A 70 -2.19 14.20 -21.05
C ALA A 70 -0.89 14.33 -21.87
N LYS A 71 0.15 13.54 -21.53
CA LYS A 71 1.42 13.49 -22.27
C LYS A 71 1.50 12.33 -23.26
N SER A 72 0.55 11.39 -23.23
CA SER A 72 0.62 10.14 -23.99
C SER A 72 0.52 10.31 -25.51
N SER A 73 0.07 11.47 -25.99
CA SER A 73 0.05 11.81 -27.42
C SER A 73 1.45 11.97 -28.03
N ASP A 74 2.49 12.14 -27.20
CA ASP A 74 3.88 12.15 -27.65
C ASP A 74 4.42 10.70 -27.68
N GLU A 75 4.30 10.06 -28.84
CA GLU A 75 4.75 8.67 -29.05
C GLU A 75 6.24 8.48 -28.78
N GLN A 76 7.07 9.49 -29.08
CA GLN A 76 8.51 9.41 -28.87
C GLN A 76 8.83 9.49 -27.37
N ALA A 77 8.15 10.36 -26.63
CA ALA A 77 8.27 10.40 -25.17
C ALA A 77 7.79 9.10 -24.53
N LEU A 78 6.68 8.52 -24.99
CA LEU A 78 6.16 7.25 -24.50
C LEU A 78 7.17 6.13 -24.74
N LYS A 79 7.68 5.99 -25.96
CA LYS A 79 8.70 5.01 -26.31
C LYS A 79 9.94 5.12 -25.41
N SER A 80 10.45 6.34 -25.22
CA SER A 80 11.61 6.58 -24.35
C SER A 80 11.32 6.28 -22.88
N ALA A 81 10.09 6.52 -22.40
CA ALA A 81 9.73 6.27 -21.01
C ALA A 81 9.59 4.78 -20.68
N VAL A 82 9.18 3.96 -21.66
CA VAL A 82 9.05 2.51 -21.49
C VAL A 82 10.33 1.75 -21.83
N GLU A 83 11.24 2.36 -22.58
CA GLU A 83 12.54 1.79 -22.91
C GLU A 83 13.37 1.58 -21.63
N ASN A 84 13.72 0.31 -21.37
CA ASN A 84 14.42 -0.12 -20.15
C ASN A 84 13.72 0.25 -18.83
N TYR A 85 12.38 0.38 -18.86
CA TYR A 85 11.60 0.67 -17.66
C TYR A 85 11.85 -0.35 -16.54
N SER A 86 12.02 0.16 -15.32
CA SER A 86 12.13 -0.64 -14.10
C SER A 86 11.10 -0.15 -13.07
N LEU A 87 10.29 -1.09 -12.58
CA LEU A 87 9.43 -0.86 -11.44
C LEU A 87 10.24 -0.70 -10.14
N MET A 88 11.35 -1.43 -10.03
CA MET A 88 12.19 -1.41 -8.84
C MET A 88 13.01 -0.13 -8.80
N LYS A 89 13.07 0.46 -7.60
CA LYS A 89 13.86 1.63 -7.27
C LYS A 89 14.62 1.41 -5.96
N ASP A 90 15.77 2.06 -5.83
CA ASP A 90 16.52 2.09 -4.58
C ASP A 90 15.62 2.57 -3.43
N GLY A 91 15.70 1.91 -2.28
CA GLY A 91 14.87 2.22 -1.12
C GLY A 91 13.55 1.46 -1.02
N PHE A 92 13.10 0.74 -2.07
CA PHE A 92 11.85 -0.04 -2.03
C PHE A 92 11.93 -1.27 -1.13
N GLN A 93 13.10 -1.91 -1.04
CA GLN A 93 13.26 -3.10 -0.20
C GLN A 93 13.06 -2.79 1.30
N GLU A 94 13.30 -1.55 1.69
CA GLU A 94 13.19 -1.04 3.05
C GLU A 94 11.75 -0.68 3.41
N ILE A 95 10.90 -0.32 2.44
CA ILE A 95 9.50 0.09 2.69
C ILE A 95 8.72 -1.04 3.36
N ALA A 96 8.79 -2.24 2.80
CA ALA A 96 8.08 -3.42 3.32
C ALA A 96 8.65 -3.95 4.65
N LYS A 97 9.81 -3.48 5.11
CA LYS A 97 10.49 -3.98 6.31
C LYS A 97 10.29 -3.03 7.49
N PRO A 98 9.56 -3.42 8.55
CA PRO A 98 9.43 -2.58 9.75
C PRO A 98 10.80 -2.29 10.39
N GLY A 99 11.01 -1.06 10.86
CA GLY A 99 12.20 -0.66 11.61
C GLY A 99 13.45 -0.32 10.80
N THR A 100 13.40 -0.41 9.46
CA THR A 100 14.52 -0.06 8.56
C THR A 100 14.75 1.45 8.43
N PHE A 101 13.73 2.27 8.65
CA PHE A 101 13.82 3.73 8.72
C PHE A 101 12.70 4.29 9.61
N GLN A 102 12.91 5.52 10.08
CA GLN A 102 11.88 6.26 10.81
C GLN A 102 10.87 6.86 9.85
N TRP A 103 9.65 6.34 9.88
CA TRP A 103 8.54 6.90 9.11
C TRP A 103 7.77 7.88 9.98
N HIS A 104 7.98 9.17 9.73
CA HIS A 104 7.18 10.24 10.34
C HIS A 104 5.77 10.19 9.78
N ARG A 105 4.80 9.84 10.61
CA ARG A 105 3.38 9.70 10.23
C ARG A 105 2.68 11.05 10.43
N PRO A 106 2.05 11.64 9.41
CA PRO A 106 1.21 12.81 9.59
C PRO A 106 0.04 12.51 10.54
N ASN A 107 -0.39 13.49 11.34
CA ASN A 107 -1.46 13.30 12.32
C ASN A 107 -2.79 12.81 11.70
N HIS A 108 -3.06 13.14 10.43
CA HIS A 108 -4.27 12.69 9.73
C HIS A 108 -4.22 11.24 9.25
N HIS A 109 -3.05 10.59 9.25
CA HIS A 109 -2.93 9.15 9.01
C HIS A 109 -3.01 8.34 10.31
N ALA A 110 -3.17 8.99 11.48
CA ALA A 110 -3.37 8.27 12.72
C ALA A 110 -4.80 7.72 12.79
N PRO A 111 -4.97 6.43 13.14
CA PRO A 111 -6.29 5.85 13.29
C PRO A 111 -7.04 6.58 14.41
N SER A 112 -8.32 6.84 14.18
CA SER A 112 -9.20 7.49 15.13
C SER A 112 -9.83 6.49 16.12
N GLY A 113 -9.90 5.21 15.72
CA GLY A 113 -10.63 4.16 16.43
C GLY A 113 -12.16 4.34 16.41
N LYS A 114 -12.68 5.31 15.63
CA LYS A 114 -14.11 5.66 15.59
C LYS A 114 -14.83 5.06 14.39
N GLU A 115 -14.12 4.77 13.31
CA GLU A 115 -14.72 4.20 12.11
C GLU A 115 -15.08 2.73 12.30
N LEU A 116 -16.23 2.31 11.78
CA LEU A 116 -16.63 0.91 11.83
C LEU A 116 -15.73 0.08 10.92
N LEU A 117 -15.27 -1.09 11.40
CA LEU A 117 -14.43 -1.98 10.61
C LEU A 117 -15.08 -2.42 9.27
N THR A 118 -16.40 -2.50 9.22
CA THR A 118 -17.15 -2.78 7.99
C THR A 118 -16.95 -1.68 6.94
N ASP A 119 -16.91 -0.42 7.37
CA ASP A 119 -16.70 0.73 6.48
C ASP A 119 -15.24 0.80 6.03
N VAL A 120 -14.30 0.55 6.95
CA VAL A 120 -12.87 0.45 6.63
C VAL A 120 -12.61 -0.66 5.60
N ARG A 121 -13.26 -1.83 5.74
CA ARG A 121 -13.14 -2.95 4.80
C ARG A 121 -13.75 -2.63 3.44
N ALA A 122 -14.90 -1.96 3.41
CA ALA A 122 -15.52 -1.52 2.17
C ALA A 122 -14.59 -0.56 1.40
N LYS A 123 -14.05 0.46 2.08
CA LYS A 123 -13.04 1.36 1.52
C LYS A 123 -11.83 0.61 1.00
N TRP A 124 -11.30 -0.35 1.76
CA TRP A 124 -10.14 -1.15 1.35
C TRP A 124 -10.37 -1.89 0.02
N ARG A 125 -11.56 -2.47 -0.16
CA ARG A 125 -11.95 -3.17 -1.40
C ARG A 125 -12.11 -2.20 -2.58
N ASP A 126 -12.72 -1.04 -2.35
CA ASP A 126 -12.85 0.00 -3.37
C ASP A 126 -11.49 0.54 -3.81
N GLN A 127 -10.54 0.67 -2.87
CA GLN A 127 -9.17 1.10 -3.16
C GLN A 127 -8.42 0.08 -4.04
N LEU A 128 -8.60 -1.23 -3.83
CA LEU A 128 -8.07 -2.24 -4.75
C LEU A 128 -8.65 -2.05 -6.15
N LEU A 129 -9.98 -1.89 -6.26
CA LEU A 129 -10.63 -1.67 -7.54
C LEU A 129 -10.08 -0.43 -8.25
N HIS A 130 -9.85 0.67 -7.52
CA HIS A 130 -9.23 1.88 -8.08
C HIS A 130 -7.80 1.62 -8.59
N CYS A 131 -6.99 0.85 -7.86
CA CYS A 131 -5.66 0.45 -8.32
C CYS A 131 -5.73 -0.35 -9.63
N LEU A 132 -6.63 -1.33 -9.72
CA LEU A 132 -6.78 -2.19 -10.88
C LEU A 132 -7.29 -1.42 -12.11
N LEU A 133 -8.31 -0.57 -11.93
CA LEU A 133 -8.82 0.29 -12.99
C LEU A 133 -7.75 1.28 -13.48
N THR A 134 -6.89 1.77 -12.59
CA THR A 134 -5.76 2.63 -12.98
C THR A 134 -4.78 1.90 -13.90
N LEU A 135 -4.46 0.63 -13.60
CA LEU A 135 -3.58 -0.18 -14.47
C LEU A 135 -4.25 -0.45 -15.83
N ASP A 136 -5.54 -0.78 -15.83
CA ASP A 136 -6.28 -1.07 -17.07
C ASP A 136 -6.40 0.19 -17.97
N GLN A 137 -6.32 1.39 -17.40
CA GLN A 137 -6.30 2.68 -18.12
C GLN A 137 -4.93 3.09 -18.65
N LEU A 138 -3.85 2.39 -18.28
CA LEU A 138 -2.47 2.70 -18.67
C LEU A 138 -1.75 1.46 -19.26
N PRO A 139 -2.34 0.78 -20.27
CA PRO A 139 -1.82 -0.51 -20.73
C PRO A 139 -0.49 -0.40 -21.50
N ASN A 140 -0.15 0.77 -22.03
CA ASN A 140 1.01 0.94 -22.92
C ASN A 140 2.23 1.55 -22.21
N GLY A 141 2.16 1.77 -20.90
CA GLY A 141 3.26 2.38 -20.14
C GLY A 141 3.11 3.87 -19.91
N GLU A 142 1.95 4.45 -20.21
CA GLU A 142 1.65 5.88 -20.05
C GLU A 142 1.98 6.37 -18.63
N GLY A 143 1.74 5.53 -17.62
CA GLY A 143 2.03 5.81 -16.22
C GLY A 143 3.48 6.25 -15.94
N ALA A 144 4.45 5.88 -16.78
CA ALA A 144 5.86 6.27 -16.67
C ALA A 144 6.14 7.74 -17.09
N LEU A 145 5.23 8.39 -17.82
CA LEU A 145 5.41 9.74 -18.38
C LEU A 145 5.31 10.87 -17.34
N HIS A 146 4.84 10.57 -16.13
CA HIS A 146 4.74 11.55 -15.07
C HIS A 146 5.20 10.98 -13.75
N GLN A 147 6.07 11.74 -13.07
CA GLN A 147 6.57 11.38 -11.75
C GLN A 147 6.18 12.46 -10.73
N THR A 148 5.75 12.00 -9.56
CA THR A 148 5.42 12.84 -8.41
C THR A 148 6.38 12.56 -7.27
N THR A 149 6.71 13.57 -6.48
CA THR A 149 7.64 13.43 -5.35
C THR A 149 7.06 12.56 -4.23
N MET A 150 7.80 11.52 -3.85
CA MET A 150 7.61 10.70 -2.65
C MET A 150 8.64 11.09 -1.59
N THR A 151 8.16 11.63 -0.48
CA THR A 151 9.01 12.08 0.63
C THR A 151 9.38 10.95 1.61
N VAL A 152 8.70 9.81 1.54
CA VAL A 152 9.00 8.65 2.37
C VAL A 152 10.37 8.08 1.99
N ASN A 153 11.22 7.91 3.00
CA ASN A 153 12.52 7.24 2.89
C ASN A 153 13.43 7.77 1.75
N ASN A 154 13.37 9.07 1.44
CA ASN A 154 14.14 9.68 0.35
C ASN A 154 13.98 8.99 -1.02
N LEU A 155 12.81 8.38 -1.28
CA LEU A 155 12.52 7.68 -2.54
C LEU A 155 12.54 8.59 -3.79
N GLY A 156 12.54 9.92 -3.59
CA GLY A 156 12.66 10.89 -4.66
C GLY A 156 11.35 11.04 -5.41
N LYS A 157 11.34 10.79 -6.72
CA LYS A 157 10.12 10.85 -7.53
C LYS A 157 9.70 9.47 -7.99
N LEU A 158 8.42 9.16 -7.90
CA LEU A 158 7.85 7.90 -8.36
C LEU A 158 6.85 8.18 -9.48
N ASP A 159 6.83 7.30 -10.48
CA ASP A 159 5.77 7.25 -11.48
C ASP A 159 4.49 6.56 -10.96
N VAL A 160 3.45 6.49 -11.79
CA VAL A 160 2.16 5.91 -11.38
C VAL A 160 2.28 4.43 -10.95
N TYR A 161 3.03 3.61 -11.68
CA TYR A 161 3.20 2.20 -11.37
C TYR A 161 4.02 2.00 -10.10
N GLN A 162 5.05 2.82 -9.91
CA GLN A 162 5.87 2.83 -8.71
C GLN A 162 5.08 3.26 -7.46
N TYR A 163 4.16 4.22 -7.58
CA TYR A 163 3.24 4.56 -6.49
C TYR A 163 2.30 3.39 -6.16
N LEU A 164 1.74 2.72 -7.16
CA LEU A 164 0.90 1.54 -6.93
C LEU A 164 1.68 0.42 -6.24
N TYR A 165 2.93 0.18 -6.64
CA TYR A 165 3.78 -0.79 -5.96
C TYR A 165 4.12 -0.38 -4.53
N PHE A 166 4.35 0.92 -4.30
CA PHE A 166 4.54 1.46 -2.95
C PHE A 166 3.34 1.18 -2.03
N LEU A 167 2.10 1.25 -2.53
CA LEU A 167 0.90 0.88 -1.74
C LEU A 167 0.97 -0.58 -1.26
N ALA A 168 1.38 -1.50 -2.13
CA ALA A 168 1.56 -2.90 -1.76
C ALA A 168 2.66 -3.07 -0.70
N LEU A 169 3.83 -2.44 -0.88
CA LEU A 169 4.92 -2.49 0.09
C LEU A 169 4.54 -1.91 1.45
N HIS A 170 3.78 -0.82 1.46
CA HIS A 170 3.24 -0.21 2.67
C HIS A 170 2.30 -1.18 3.42
N ALA A 171 1.36 -1.80 2.72
CA ALA A 171 0.46 -2.79 3.33
C ALA A 171 1.24 -4.01 3.84
N GLN A 172 2.24 -4.50 3.11
CA GLN A 172 3.11 -5.61 3.54
C GLN A 172 3.87 -5.31 4.82
N ARG A 173 4.38 -4.08 4.96
CA ARG A 173 4.99 -3.62 6.22
C ARG A 173 4.04 -3.80 7.40
N HIS A 174 2.77 -3.47 7.20
CA HIS A 174 1.77 -3.56 8.26
C HIS A 174 1.21 -4.97 8.45
N ILE A 175 1.21 -5.84 7.44
CA ILE A 175 0.96 -7.28 7.63
C ILE A 175 1.96 -7.88 8.63
N ILE A 176 3.24 -7.49 8.56
CA ILE A 176 4.24 -7.93 9.55
C ILE A 176 3.90 -7.40 10.96
N GLN A 177 3.38 -6.18 11.06
CA GLN A 177 2.90 -5.64 12.34
C GLN A 177 1.71 -6.42 12.87
N LEU A 178 0.70 -6.71 12.04
CA LEU A 178 -0.49 -7.47 12.41
C LEU A 178 -0.13 -8.87 12.94
N LYS A 179 0.79 -9.57 12.26
CA LYS A 179 1.31 -10.87 12.72
C LYS A 179 1.94 -10.80 14.10
N LYS A 180 2.76 -9.78 14.37
CA LYS A 180 3.37 -9.60 15.69
C LYS A 180 2.34 -9.38 16.79
N ILE A 181 1.25 -8.67 16.49
CA ILE A 181 0.15 -8.45 17.44
C ILE A 181 -0.55 -9.79 17.74
N GLU A 182 -0.84 -10.59 16.71
CA GLU A 182 -1.45 -11.92 16.86
C GLU A 182 -0.55 -12.89 17.65
N ASP A 183 0.75 -12.89 17.38
CA ASP A 183 1.73 -13.70 18.11
C ASP A 183 1.77 -13.31 19.60
N GLU A 184 1.76 -12.01 19.91
CA GLU A 184 1.76 -11.50 21.29
C GLU A 184 0.46 -11.87 22.03
N PHE A 185 -0.69 -11.68 21.37
CA PHE A 185 -2.01 -12.05 21.88
C PHE A 185 -2.09 -13.55 22.23
N SER A 186 -1.66 -14.41 21.30
CA SER A 186 -1.68 -15.86 21.49
C SER A 186 -0.81 -16.31 22.67
N ASN A 187 0.36 -15.68 22.86
CA ASN A 187 1.25 -15.99 23.98
C ASN A 187 0.69 -15.46 25.33
N ALA A 188 -0.05 -14.35 25.31
CA ALA A 188 -0.71 -13.84 26.50
C ALA A 188 -1.84 -14.80 26.96
N ASP A 189 -2.65 -15.31 26.03
CA ASP A 189 -3.75 -16.23 26.33
C ASP A 189 -3.28 -17.58 26.88
N VAL A 190 -2.14 -18.10 26.39
CA VAL A 190 -1.54 -19.33 26.92
C VAL A 190 -1.10 -19.15 28.38
N ASN A 191 -0.55 -17.99 28.74
CA ASN A 191 -0.10 -17.73 30.12
C ASN A 191 -1.24 -17.46 31.12
N VAL A 192 -2.44 -17.10 30.63
CA VAL A 192 -3.62 -16.89 31.49
C VAL A 192 -4.37 -18.21 31.75
N ASN A 193 -4.23 -19.19 30.86
CA ASN A 193 -4.92 -20.49 30.94
C ASN A 193 -4.01 -21.65 31.41
N ALA A 194 -2.78 -21.37 31.85
CA ALA A 194 -1.82 -22.32 32.42
C ALA A 194 -1.71 -22.16 33.94
#